data_AF-A0A975LJM7-F1
#
_entry.id   AF-A0A975LJM7-F1
#
_cell.length_a   1.000
_cell.length_b   1.000
_cell.length_c   1.000
_cell.angle_alpha   90.00
_cell.angle_beta   90.00
_cell.angle_gamma   90.00
#
_symmetry.space_group_name_H-M   'P 1'
#
loop_
_entity.id
_entity.type
_entity.pdbx_description
1 polymer ?
#
loop_
_entity_poly.entity_id
_entity_poly.type
_entity_poly.pdbx_seq_one_letter_code
_entity_poly.pdbx_strand_id
1 'polypeptide(L)'
;MIISIGIVVHGYTSTNTTDEVDDNSELMDITEVSVFLGLEDDKIMKIIAIEQSMLEEYHIFTGVMFPYLIIDNKYYFHQEAVNKWIDHAMLEKYEYNTNNYWLLQ
;
A
#
# COMPACT_ATOMS: atom_id res chain seq x y z
N MET A 1 2.65 22.40 -36.73
CA MET A 1 2.24 23.39 -35.71
C MET A 1 0.83 23.03 -35.29
N ILE A 2 0.67 22.27 -34.21
CA ILE A 2 -0.64 21.97 -33.63
C ILE A 2 -0.82 22.86 -32.41
N ILE A 3 -1.95 23.56 -32.37
CA ILE A 3 -2.29 24.56 -31.34
C ILE A 3 -3.28 23.86 -30.41
N SER A 4 -2.84 23.46 -29.23
CA SER A 4 -3.70 22.85 -28.22
C SER A 4 -4.51 23.94 -27.51
N ILE A 5 -5.83 23.92 -27.67
CA ILE A 5 -6.74 24.81 -26.94
C ILE A 5 -7.19 24.07 -25.68
N GLY A 6 -6.69 24.50 -24.52
CA GLY A 6 -7.15 24.02 -23.22
C GLY A 6 -8.45 24.73 -22.81
N ILE A 7 -9.45 23.98 -22.37
CA ILE A 7 -10.60 24.54 -21.65
C ILE A 7 -10.19 24.70 -20.18
N VAL A 8 -10.27 25.93 -19.66
CA VAL A 8 -10.00 26.24 -18.26
C VAL A 8 -11.30 26.08 -17.46
N VAL A 9 -11.37 25.02 -16.64
CA VAL A 9 -12.32 24.93 -15.53
C VAL A 9 -11.50 25.08 -14.24
N HIS A 10 -11.96 25.94 -13.34
CA HIS A 10 -11.31 26.26 -12.07
C HIS A 10 -10.89 24.98 -11.32
N GLY A 11 -9.58 24.71 -11.29
CA GLY A 11 -8.96 23.94 -10.21
C GLY A 11 -8.54 22.49 -10.47
N TYR A 12 -8.37 22.02 -11.72
CA TYR A 12 -7.53 20.83 -11.99
C TYR A 12 -7.20 20.72 -13.49
N THR A 13 -5.92 20.78 -13.85
CA THR A 13 -5.45 20.25 -15.13
C THR A 13 -4.94 18.83 -14.89
N SER A 14 -5.81 17.84 -15.05
CA SER A 14 -5.33 16.46 -15.23
C SER A 14 -4.86 16.35 -16.68
N THR A 15 -3.56 16.56 -16.90
CA THR A 15 -2.95 16.15 -18.17
C THR A 15 -3.04 14.63 -18.25
N ASN A 16 -3.79 14.11 -19.22
CA ASN A 16 -3.74 12.71 -19.59
C ASN A 16 -2.31 12.36 -20.02
N THR A 17 -1.52 11.83 -19.11
CA THR A 17 -0.43 10.93 -19.44
C THR A 17 -1.03 9.55 -19.40
N THR A 18 -1.48 9.07 -20.56
CA THR A 18 -1.62 7.62 -20.77
C THR A 18 -0.19 7.10 -20.87
N ASP A 19 0.46 6.95 -19.72
CA ASP A 19 1.58 6.03 -19.61
C ASP A 19 0.97 4.66 -19.93
N GLU A 20 1.44 4.03 -21.00
CA GLU A 20 1.07 2.66 -21.31
C GLU A 20 1.51 1.78 -20.13
N VAL A 21 0.59 1.54 -19.20
CA VAL A 21 0.75 0.57 -18.13
C VAL A 21 0.86 -0.78 -18.84
N ASP A 22 2.05 -1.33 -18.85
CA ASP A 22 2.27 -2.74 -19.13
C ASP A 22 1.41 -3.53 -18.13
N ASP A 23 0.33 -4.15 -18.63
CA ASP A 23 -0.65 -4.97 -17.89
C ASP A 23 0.00 -6.19 -17.19
N ASN A 24 1.33 -6.32 -17.22
CA ASN A 24 2.14 -7.31 -16.51
C ASN A 24 2.92 -6.74 -15.31
N SER A 25 2.55 -5.58 -14.76
CA SER A 25 3.14 -5.15 -13.50
C SER A 25 2.78 -6.13 -12.39
N GLU A 26 3.75 -6.95 -11.96
CA GLU A 26 3.62 -7.83 -10.78
C GLU A 26 3.44 -7.03 -9.47
N LEU A 27 3.62 -5.71 -9.53
CA LEU A 27 3.56 -4.79 -8.40
C LEU A 27 2.30 -3.93 -8.47
N MET A 28 1.57 -3.93 -7.36
CA MET A 28 0.42 -3.07 -7.07
C MET A 28 0.89 -1.79 -6.38
N ASP A 29 0.25 -0.66 -6.66
CA ASP A 29 0.35 0.54 -5.84
C ASP A 29 -0.57 0.47 -4.59
N ILE A 30 -0.60 1.53 -3.78
CA ILE A 30 -1.41 1.59 -2.55
C ILE A 30 -2.92 1.49 -2.82
N THR A 31 -3.39 2.05 -3.94
CA THR A 31 -4.80 2.05 -4.34
C THR A 31 -5.19 0.66 -4.82
N GLU A 32 -4.32 0.00 -5.57
CA GLU A 32 -4.56 -1.35 -6.08
C GLU A 32 -4.57 -2.38 -4.94
N VAL A 33 -3.63 -2.29 -4.00
CA VAL A 33 -3.63 -3.18 -2.83
C VAL A 33 -4.81 -2.90 -1.88
N SER A 34 -5.29 -1.65 -1.80
CA SER A 34 -6.45 -1.31 -0.98
C SER A 34 -7.73 -1.89 -1.52
N VAL A 35 -7.91 -1.84 -2.85
CA VAL A 35 -8.97 -2.58 -3.55
C VAL A 35 -8.83 -4.09 -3.35
N PHE A 36 -7.61 -4.63 -3.47
CA PHE A 36 -7.34 -6.05 -3.31
C PHE A 36 -7.70 -6.57 -1.91
N LEU A 37 -7.34 -5.82 -0.87
CA LEU A 37 -7.60 -6.18 0.52
C LEU A 37 -9.00 -5.78 1.02
N GLY A 38 -9.70 -4.90 0.30
CA GLY A 38 -10.95 -4.30 0.76
C GLY A 38 -10.77 -3.41 1.99
N LEU A 39 -9.60 -2.76 2.11
CA LEU A 39 -9.25 -1.85 3.20
C LEU A 39 -9.05 -0.44 2.67
N GLU A 40 -9.14 0.56 3.54
CA GLU A 40 -8.77 1.94 3.20
C GLU A 40 -7.24 2.07 3.20
N ASP A 41 -6.69 2.89 2.29
CA ASP A 41 -5.24 3.14 2.17
C ASP A 41 -4.61 3.53 3.51
N ASP A 42 -5.30 4.34 4.32
CA ASP A 42 -4.81 4.81 5.62
C ASP A 42 -4.61 3.63 6.61
N LYS A 43 -5.48 2.62 6.57
CA LYS A 43 -5.37 1.43 7.41
C LYS A 43 -4.18 0.58 7.01
N ILE A 44 -3.91 0.46 5.72
CA ILE A 44 -2.75 -0.28 5.20
C ILE A 44 -1.45 0.42 5.64
N MET A 45 -1.40 1.74 5.48
CA MET A 45 -0.26 2.54 5.94
C MET A 45 -0.07 2.45 7.47
N LYS A 46 -1.15 2.39 8.24
CA LYS A 46 -1.09 2.20 9.70
C LYS A 46 -0.59 0.81 10.09
N ILE A 47 -0.99 -0.25 9.39
CA ILE A 47 -0.46 -1.61 9.60
C ILE A 47 1.07 -1.57 9.45
N ILE A 48 1.56 -1.04 8.33
CA ILE A 48 3.00 -0.93 8.06
C ILE A 48 3.71 -0.14 9.17
N ALA A 49 3.16 1.00 9.58
CA ALA A 49 3.75 1.83 10.63
C ALA A 49 3.79 1.11 12.00
N ILE A 50 2.74 0.37 12.35
CA ILE A 50 2.67 -0.40 13.60
C ILE A 50 3.75 -1.48 13.62
N GLU A 51 3.85 -2.30 12.56
CA GLU A 51 4.83 -3.37 12.48
C GLU A 51 6.27 -2.83 12.47
N GLN A 52 6.53 -1.73 11.75
CA GLN A 52 7.82 -1.05 11.76
C GLN A 52 8.17 -0.56 13.18
N SER A 53 7.23 0.10 13.87
CA SER A 53 7.44 0.55 15.25
C SER A 53 7.75 -0.62 16.17
N MET A 54 7.09 -1.78 15.99
CA MET A 54 7.37 -2.97 16.78
C MET A 54 8.77 -3.52 16.53
N LEU A 55 9.21 -3.55 15.28
CA LEU A 55 10.55 -3.97 14.91
C LEU A 55 11.62 -3.01 15.45
N GLU A 56 11.43 -1.70 15.30
CA GLU A 56 12.39 -0.68 15.71
C GLU A 56 12.49 -0.53 17.22
N GLU A 57 11.35 -0.45 17.92
CA GLU A 57 11.30 -0.14 19.36
C GLU A 57 11.61 -1.38 20.20
N TYR A 58 11.07 -2.53 19.81
CA TYR A 58 11.14 -3.72 20.64
C TYR A 58 12.08 -4.79 20.06
N HIS A 59 12.35 -4.78 18.75
CA HIS A 59 13.04 -5.86 18.03
C HIS A 59 12.33 -7.22 18.18
N ILE A 60 11.01 -7.23 18.43
CA ILE A 60 10.21 -8.41 18.78
C ILE A 60 9.29 -8.84 17.62
N PHE A 61 9.51 -8.39 16.38
CA PHE A 61 8.61 -8.85 15.33
C PHE A 61 8.83 -10.34 15.05
N THR A 62 7.89 -11.18 15.51
CA THR A 62 7.86 -12.61 15.27
C THR A 62 6.82 -12.91 14.20
N GLY A 63 7.26 -13.38 13.04
CA GLY A 63 6.39 -13.75 11.91
C GLY A 63 6.72 -12.99 10.62
N VAL A 64 5.73 -12.85 9.74
CA VAL A 64 5.86 -12.17 8.44
C VAL A 64 5.20 -10.80 8.51
N MET A 65 6.00 -9.73 8.31
CA MET A 65 5.51 -8.36 8.20
C MET A 65 4.70 -8.16 6.92
N PHE A 66 3.80 -7.19 6.93
CA PHE A 66 3.09 -6.70 5.77
C PHE A 66 4.09 -6.37 4.65
N PRO A 67 4.01 -7.06 3.50
CA PRO A 67 5.05 -7.00 2.49
C PRO A 67 4.90 -5.72 1.67
N TYR A 68 5.92 -4.87 1.69
CA TYR A 68 6.01 -3.70 0.83
C TYR A 68 7.45 -3.49 0.39
N LEU A 69 7.62 -2.76 -0.70
CA LEU A 69 8.90 -2.18 -1.09
C LEU A 69 8.72 -0.70 -1.42
N ILE A 70 9.78 0.08 -1.26
CA ILE A 70 9.77 1.52 -1.52
C ILE A 70 10.70 1.81 -2.70
N ILE A 71 10.15 2.39 -3.77
CA ILE A 71 10.92 2.91 -4.91
C ILE A 71 10.50 4.37 -5.10
N ASP A 72 11.48 5.28 -5.14
CA ASP A 72 11.24 6.72 -5.31
C ASP A 72 10.16 7.29 -4.38
N ASN A 73 10.24 6.92 -3.10
CA ASN A 73 9.29 7.31 -2.04
C ASN A 73 7.84 6.83 -2.25
N LYS A 74 7.59 5.89 -3.16
CA LYS A 74 6.29 5.25 -3.37
C LYS A 74 6.30 3.81 -2.88
N TYR A 75 5.18 3.39 -2.31
CA TYR A 75 4.97 2.03 -1.84
C TYR A 75 4.45 1.16 -2.98
N TYR A 76 5.05 -0.02 -3.10
CA TYR A 76 4.66 -1.05 -4.05
C TYR A 76 4.50 -2.39 -3.34
N PHE A 77 3.57 -3.21 -3.84
CA PHE A 77 3.12 -4.44 -3.19
C PHE A 77 3.04 -5.58 -4.21
N HIS A 78 3.69 -6.70 -3.94
CA HIS A 78 3.57 -7.88 -4.80
C HIS A 78 2.35 -8.71 -4.38
N GLN A 79 1.44 -9.00 -5.31
CA GLN A 79 0.16 -9.66 -4.98
C GLN A 79 0.34 -11.02 -4.29
N GLU A 80 1.26 -11.86 -4.76
CA GLU A 80 1.52 -13.17 -4.11
C GLU A 80 2.08 -13.01 -2.70
N ALA A 81 2.90 -11.98 -2.45
CA ALA A 81 3.45 -11.72 -1.14
C ALA A 81 2.35 -11.28 -0.18
N VAL A 82 1.47 -10.38 -0.62
CA VAL A 82 0.30 -9.93 0.16
C VAL A 82 -0.60 -11.13 0.50
N ASN A 83 -0.87 -12.03 -0.45
CA ASN A 83 -1.63 -13.26 -0.18
C ASN A 83 -0.99 -14.13 0.91
N LYS A 84 0.32 -14.39 0.83
CA LYS A 84 1.04 -15.16 1.86
C LYS A 84 0.97 -14.50 3.23
N TRP A 85 1.04 -13.16 3.27
CA TRP A 85 0.88 -12.41 4.50
C TRP A 85 -0.53 -12.55 5.07
N ILE A 86 -1.59 -12.52 4.25
CA ILE A 86 -2.97 -12.74 4.71
C ILE A 86 -3.09 -14.10 5.40
N ASP A 87 -2.61 -15.16 4.74
CA ASP A 87 -2.66 -16.52 5.30
C ASP A 87 -1.94 -16.60 6.65
N HIS A 88 -0.76 -15.97 6.75
CA HIS A 88 0.02 -15.94 7.98
C HIS A 88 -0.67 -15.10 9.08
N ALA A 89 -1.12 -13.89 8.75
CA ALA A 89 -1.80 -12.99 9.67
C ALA A 89 -3.09 -13.61 10.22
N MET A 90 -3.82 -14.39 9.41
CA MET A 90 -4.99 -15.14 9.86
C MET A 90 -4.62 -16.31 10.77
N LEU A 91 -3.55 -17.04 10.47
CA LEU A 91 -3.08 -18.16 11.29
C LEU A 91 -2.60 -17.70 12.67
N GLU A 92 -1.79 -16.66 12.69
CA GLU A 92 -1.24 -16.05 13.91
C GLU A 92 -2.24 -15.10 14.59
N LYS A 93 -3.41 -14.87 13.98
CA LYS A 93 -4.50 -14.03 14.51
C LYS A 93 -4.05 -12.61 14.85
N TYR A 94 -3.32 -11.98 13.94
CA TYR A 94 -2.87 -10.60 14.12
C TYR A 94 -4.05 -9.65 14.38
N GLU A 95 -3.99 -8.95 15.53
CA GLU A 95 -5.00 -7.96 15.92
C GLU A 95 -4.42 -6.55 15.86
N TYR A 96 -4.80 -5.80 14.84
CA TYR A 96 -4.38 -4.40 14.66
C TYR A 96 -5.37 -3.43 15.30
N ASN A 97 -4.86 -2.52 16.13
CA ASN A 97 -5.60 -1.34 16.54
C ASN A 97 -5.07 -0.11 15.79
N THR A 98 -5.65 0.15 14.61
CA THR A 98 -5.26 1.28 13.75
C THR A 98 -5.65 2.65 14.30
N ASN A 99 -6.45 2.72 15.38
CA ASN A 99 -6.77 3.99 16.07
C ASN A 99 -5.73 4.34 17.14
N ASN A 100 -5.07 3.33 17.72
CA ASN A 100 -4.14 3.49 18.85
C ASN A 100 -2.71 3.03 18.53
N TYR A 101 -2.41 2.67 17.28
CA TYR A 101 -1.07 2.33 16.79
C TYR A 101 -0.39 1.17 17.54
N TRP A 102 -1.08 0.04 17.73
CA TRP A 102 -0.47 -1.17 18.27
C TRP A 102 -1.03 -2.45 17.64
N LEU A 103 -0.27 -3.54 17.78
CA LEU A 103 -0.59 -4.89 17.32
C LEU A 103 -0.46 -5.86 18.50
N LEU A 104 -1.44 -6.76 18.65
CA LEU A 104 -1.34 -7.95 19.50
C LEU A 104 -1.11 -9.18 18.62
N GLN A 105 -0.05 -9.92 18.95
CA GLN A 105 0.34 -11.22 18.37
C GLN A 105 0.23 -12.30 19.44
#